data_AF-A0A4Z1CGL5-F1
#
_entry.id   AF-A0A4Z1CGL5-F1
#
_cell.length_a   1.000
_cell.length_b   1.000
_cell.length_c   1.000
_cell.angle_alpha   90.00
_cell.angle_beta   90.00
_cell.angle_gamma   90.00
#
_symmetry.space_group_name_H-M   'P 1'
#
loop_
_entity.id
_entity.type
_entity.pdbx_description
1 polymer ?
#
loop_
_entity_poly.entity_id
_entity_poly.type
_entity_poly.pdbx_seq_one_letter_code
_entity_poly.pdbx_strand_id
1 'polypeptide(L)'
;MDRAYYDEIAGELHVLLVRLDDRLPGKDATLIAEFIDANELGLALEQMADVLSDGEQPLAPDERAHMLGLVERMQMGERVPRALQSCPEK
;
A
#
# COMPACT_ATOMS: atom_id res chain seq x y z
N MET A 1 9.98 -1.62 18.40
CA MET A 1 9.60 -2.51 17.29
C MET A 1 10.73 -3.48 17.07
N ASP A 2 10.45 -4.77 16.96
CA ASP A 2 11.44 -5.81 16.70
C ASP A 2 11.32 -6.30 15.25
N ARG A 3 12.22 -7.21 14.86
CA ARG A 3 12.24 -7.76 13.50
C ARG A 3 10.93 -8.46 13.12
N ALA A 4 10.28 -9.14 14.06
CA ALA A 4 9.03 -9.86 13.80
C ALA A 4 7.90 -8.90 13.44
N TYR A 5 7.84 -7.74 14.07
CA TYR A 5 6.89 -6.68 13.71
C TYR A 5 7.06 -6.21 12.25
N TYR A 6 8.30 -6.00 11.79
CA TYR A 6 8.56 -5.58 10.42
C TYR A 6 8.31 -6.69 9.40
N ASP A 7 8.68 -7.94 9.74
CA ASP A 7 8.40 -9.11 8.90
C ASP A 7 6.89 -9.32 8.72
N GLU A 8 6.08 -9.06 9.74
CA GLU A 8 4.62 -9.14 9.66
C GLU A 8 4.04 -8.07 8.71
N ILE A 9 4.51 -6.82 8.82
CA ILE A 9 4.07 -5.74 7.92
C ILE A 9 4.50 -6.02 6.48
N ALA A 10 5.73 -6.50 6.27
CA ALA A 10 6.19 -6.89 4.94
C ALA A 10 5.29 -7.97 4.33
N GLY A 11 4.87 -8.95 5.12
CA GLY A 11 3.90 -9.96 4.72
C GLY A 11 2.53 -9.37 4.34
N GLU A 12 2.01 -8.45 5.15
CA GLU A 12 0.74 -7.75 4.86
C GLU A 12 0.82 -6.92 3.58
N LEU A 13 1.93 -6.21 3.36
CA LEU A 13 2.15 -5.42 2.14
C LEU A 13 2.25 -6.29 0.90
N HIS A 14 2.90 -7.46 0.98
CA HIS A 14 2.93 -8.42 -0.13
C HIS A 14 1.54 -8.96 -0.46
N VAL A 15 0.72 -9.29 0.55
CA VAL A 15 -0.67 -9.71 0.35
C VAL A 15 -1.49 -8.60 -0.30
N LEU A 16 -1.33 -7.37 0.16
CA LEU A 16 -2.03 -6.20 -0.39
C LEU A 16 -1.60 -5.94 -1.84
N LEU A 17 -0.31 -6.05 -2.15
CA LEU A 17 0.23 -5.91 -3.50
C LEU A 17 -0.40 -6.91 -4.48
N VAL A 18 -0.46 -8.19 -4.10
CA VAL A 18 -1.11 -9.24 -4.92
C VAL A 18 -2.59 -8.94 -5.14
N ARG A 19 -3.27 -8.41 -4.12
CA ARG A 19 -4.69 -8.07 -4.20
C ARG A 19 -4.97 -6.89 -5.14
N LEU A 20 -4.02 -5.97 -5.26
CA LEU A 20 -4.10 -4.76 -6.09
C LEU A 20 -3.46 -4.93 -7.47
N ASP A 21 -2.89 -6.10 -7.79
CA ASP A 21 -2.09 -6.36 -9.00
C ASP A 21 -2.82 -6.01 -10.30
N ASP A 22 -4.15 -6.16 -10.34
CA ASP A 22 -4.98 -5.80 -11.49
C ASP A 22 -5.05 -4.29 -11.78
N ARG A 23 -4.71 -3.46 -10.79
CA ARG A 23 -4.77 -1.99 -10.82
C ARG A 23 -3.41 -1.32 -10.72
N LEU A 24 -2.36 -2.11 -10.53
CA LEU A 24 -0.98 -1.64 -10.47
C LEU A 24 -0.27 -2.06 -11.76
N PRO A 25 0.25 -1.13 -12.58
CA PRO A 25 1.03 -1.50 -13.75
C PRO A 25 2.21 -2.40 -13.34
N GLY A 26 2.52 -3.44 -14.12
CA GLY A 26 3.51 -4.45 -13.69
C GLY A 26 4.90 -3.90 -13.33
N LYS A 27 5.31 -2.76 -13.92
CA LYS A 27 6.54 -2.05 -13.54
C LYS A 27 6.43 -1.46 -12.12
N ASP A 28 5.31 -0.83 -11.80
CA ASP A 28 5.07 -0.24 -10.48
C ASP A 28 4.92 -1.33 -9.42
N ALA A 29 4.20 -2.42 -9.73
CA ALA A 29 4.08 -3.56 -8.83
C ALA A 29 5.46 -4.18 -8.50
N THR A 30 6.34 -4.29 -9.50
CA THR A 30 7.73 -4.77 -9.29
C THR A 30 8.52 -3.82 -8.38
N LEU A 31 8.47 -2.52 -8.65
CA LEU A 31 9.18 -1.52 -7.83
C LEU A 31 8.67 -1.51 -6.38
N ILE A 32 7.36 -1.65 -6.19
CA ILE A 32 6.76 -1.72 -4.85
C ILE A 32 7.24 -2.98 -4.11
N ALA A 33 7.31 -4.13 -4.78
CA ALA A 33 7.86 -5.35 -4.19
C ALA A 33 9.33 -5.17 -3.76
N GLU A 34 10.14 -4.50 -4.59
CA GLU A 34 11.54 -4.19 -4.26
C GLU A 34 11.65 -3.33 -3.00
N PHE A 35 10.76 -2.34 -2.80
CA PHE A 35 10.72 -1.56 -1.56
C PHE A 35 10.35 -2.41 -0.34
N ILE A 36 9.40 -3.33 -0.47
CA ILE A 36 9.03 -4.24 0.63
C ILE A 36 10.23 -5.12 1.00
N ASP A 37 10.91 -5.70 0.01
CA ASP A 37 12.06 -6.58 0.22
C ASP A 37 13.28 -5.82 0.80
N ALA A 38 13.41 -4.53 0.51
CA ALA A 38 14.38 -3.62 1.11
C ALA A 38 13.98 -3.11 2.51
N ASN A 39 12.83 -3.53 3.04
CA ASN A 39 12.25 -3.07 4.31
C ASN A 39 11.90 -1.56 4.32
N GLU A 40 11.66 -0.96 3.15
CA GLU A 40 11.16 0.40 2.96
C GLU A 40 9.61 0.40 2.98
N LEU A 41 9.03 -0.19 4.03
CA LEU A 41 7.60 -0.55 4.12
C LEU A 41 6.64 0.63 3.97
N GLY A 42 6.98 1.76 4.59
CA GLY A 42 6.18 2.98 4.47
C GLY A 42 6.21 3.54 3.05
N LEU A 43 7.38 3.51 2.38
CA LEU A 43 7.52 3.96 1.00
C LEU A 43 6.76 3.05 0.04
N ALA A 44 6.79 1.74 0.27
CA ALA A 44 6.01 0.78 -0.50
C ALA A 44 4.50 1.12 -0.45
N LEU A 45 3.96 1.38 0.74
CA LEU A 45 2.54 1.74 0.90
C LEU A 45 2.21 3.10 0.28
N GLU A 46 3.10 4.09 0.40
CA GLU A 46 2.95 5.39 -0.27
C GLU A 46 2.91 5.21 -1.80
N GLN A 47 3.80 4.40 -2.36
CA GLN A 47 3.87 4.16 -3.80
C GLN A 47 2.63 3.41 -4.30
N MET A 48 2.09 2.45 -3.55
CA MET A 48 0.80 1.83 -3.88
C MET A 48 -0.31 2.87 -3.95
N ALA A 49 -0.42 3.74 -2.93
CA ALA A 49 -1.45 4.76 -2.87
C ALA A 49 -1.33 5.80 -3.99
N ASP A 50 -0.10 6.23 -4.30
CA ASP A 50 0.17 7.19 -5.37
C ASP A 50 -0.26 6.62 -6.74
N VAL A 51 0.13 5.38 -7.07
CA VAL A 51 -0.22 4.74 -8.35
C VAL A 51 -1.74 4.56 -8.49
N LEU A 52 -2.40 4.10 -7.43
CA LEU A 52 -3.86 3.96 -7.42
C LEU A 52 -4.55 5.32 -7.60
N SER A 53 -4.05 6.35 -6.93
CA SER A 53 -4.64 7.70 -7.00
C SER A 53 -4.44 8.39 -8.34
N ASP A 54 -3.28 8.20 -8.98
CA ASP A 54 -2.97 8.78 -10.30
C ASP A 54 -3.88 8.23 -11.39
N GLY A 55 -4.21 6.93 -11.29
CA GLY A 55 -5.16 6.28 -12.18
C GLY A 55 -6.63 6.36 -11.73
N GLU A 56 -6.96 7.08 -10.65
CA GLU A 56 -8.28 7.10 -10.00
C GLU A 56 -8.89 5.68 -9.87
N GLN A 57 -8.06 4.71 -9.49
CA GLN A 57 -8.43 3.30 -9.47
C GLN A 57 -9.45 3.02 -8.36
N PRO A 58 -10.55 2.30 -8.63
CA PRO A 58 -11.54 1.99 -7.62
C PRO A 58 -10.98 1.05 -6.55
N LEU A 59 -11.31 1.34 -5.30
CA LEU A 59 -10.96 0.52 -4.14
C LEU A 59 -12.21 0.00 -3.45
N ALA A 60 -12.20 -1.28 -3.11
CA ALA A 60 -13.20 -1.85 -2.23
C ALA A 60 -13.03 -1.26 -0.81
N PRO A 61 -14.11 -1.15 -0.01
CA PRO A 61 -14.04 -0.61 1.34
C PRO A 61 -13.02 -1.31 2.24
N ASP A 62 -12.83 -2.62 2.06
CA ASP A 62 -11.89 -3.41 2.85
C ASP A 62 -10.43 -3.23 2.41
N GLU A 63 -10.17 -3.00 1.12
CA GLU A 63 -8.84 -2.64 0.61
C GLU A 63 -8.42 -1.27 1.15
N ARG A 64 -9.33 -0.30 1.11
CA ARG A 64 -9.12 1.03 1.71
C ARG A 64 -8.86 0.92 3.21
N ALA A 65 -9.69 0.18 3.93
CA ALA A 65 -9.53 -0.01 5.36
C ALA A 65 -8.20 -0.70 5.72
N HIS A 66 -7.76 -1.68 4.91
CA HIS A 66 -6.48 -2.34 5.10
C HIS A 66 -5.31 -1.37 4.95
N MET A 67 -5.30 -0.55 3.89
CA MET A 67 -4.27 0.48 3.70
C MET A 67 -4.24 1.50 4.85
N LEU A 68 -5.40 1.96 5.32
CA LEU A 68 -5.47 2.90 6.44
C LEU A 68 -5.04 2.26 7.77
N GLY A 69 -5.38 0.99 8.00
CA GLY A 69 -4.91 0.24 9.16
C GLY A 69 -3.38 0.11 9.19
N LEU A 70 -2.75 -0.10 8.03
CA LEU A 70 -1.30 -0.12 7.91
C LEU A 70 -0.66 1.25 8.18
N VAL A 71 -1.28 2.35 7.74
CA VAL A 71 -0.85 3.73 8.08
C VAL A 71 -0.86 3.94 9.58
N GLU A 72 -1.95 3.60 10.26
CA GLU A 72 -2.08 3.72 11.71
C GLU A 72 -1.04 2.85 12.43
N ARG A 73 -0.91 1.58 12.01
CA ARG A 73 0.01 0.60 12.60
C ARG A 73 1.47 1.06 12.48
N MET A 74 1.86 1.62 11.34
CA MET A 74 3.21 2.15 11.07
C MET A 74 3.42 3.59 11.56
N GLN A 75 2.39 4.24 12.13
CA GLN A 75 2.41 5.64 12.55
C GLN A 75 2.82 6.60 11.42
N MET A 76 2.34 6.33 10.20
CA MET A 76 2.63 7.15 9.03
C MET A 76 1.78 8.43 9.02
N GLY A 77 2.22 9.40 8.21
CA GLY A 77 1.49 10.65 8.00
C GLY A 77 0.35 10.53 6.98
N GLU A 78 -0.21 11.68 6.61
CA GLU A 78 -1.43 11.81 5.81
C GLU A 78 -1.27 11.51 4.30
N ARG A 79 -0.07 11.14 3.82
CA ARG A 79 0.16 10.96 2.37
C ARG A 79 -0.75 9.89 1.79
N VAL A 80 -0.76 8.70 2.39
CA VAL A 80 -1.61 7.59 1.96
C VAL A 80 -3.09 7.96 2.12
N PRO A 81 -3.60 8.37 3.31
CA PRO A 81 -5.00 8.77 3.45
C PRO A 81 -5.45 9.81 2.42
N ARG A 82 -4.60 10.79 2.11
CA ARG A 82 -4.89 11.84 1.13
C ARG A 82 -4.93 11.32 -0.29
N ALA A 83 -3.98 10.48 -0.70
CA ALA A 83 -3.97 9.87 -2.04
C ALA A 83 -5.23 9.01 -2.25
N LEU A 84 -5.64 8.25 -1.23
CA LEU A 84 -6.84 7.42 -1.31
C LEU A 84 -8.14 8.22 -1.47
N GLN A 85 -8.18 9.51 -1.18
CA GLN A 85 -9.37 10.34 -1.41
C GLN A 85 -9.71 10.48 -2.90
N SER A 86 -8.73 10.34 -3.79
CA SER A 86 -8.94 10.35 -5.24
C SER A 86 -9.38 9.00 -5.79
N CYS A 87 -9.31 7.92 -5.00
CA CYS A 87 -9.76 6.60 -5.42
C CYS A 87 -11.28 6.47 -5.19
N PRO A 88 -12.10 6.18 -6.21
CA PRO A 88 -13.53 5.94 -6.03
C PRO A 88 -13.81 4.62 -5.30
N GLU A 89 -15.04 4.44 -4.82
CA GLU A 89 -15.49 3.15 -4.28
C GLU A 89 -15.81 2.17 -5.42
N LYS A 90 -15.44 0.89 -5.23
CA LYS A 90 -15.68 -0.21 -6.17
C LYS A 90 -17.10 -0.77 -6.10
#